data_AF-A0AA38LLB7-F1
#
_entry.id   AF-A0AA38LLB7-F1
#
_cell.length_a   1.000
_cell.length_b   1.000
_cell.length_c   1.000
_cell.angle_alpha   90.00
_cell.angle_beta   90.00
_cell.angle_gamma   90.00
#
_symmetry.space_group_name_H-M   'P 1'
#
loop_
_entity.id
_entity.type
_entity.pdbx_description
1 polymer ?
#
loop_
_entity_poly.entity_id
_entity_poly.type
_entity_poly.pdbx_seq_one_letter_code
_entity_poly.pdbx_strand_id
1 'polypeptide(L)'
;MPGAAGFSMNKPVVGGVGSAGIGIGARSISGPTAAAAQAAAQKQKGLMQRADTDINTILDNFSHLIKAARVSDAPFRNSQEAFQMEIHASRVVQAADSLLKLVSELKQTAVFSDFASLNEHVEQHVANFEHQSEETDHLLSTIGEHVATSLKELESHYYSSVYRTPE
;
A
#
# COMPACT_ATOMS: atom_id res chain seq x y z
N MET A 1 2.54 -60.77 11.24
CA MET A 1 3.45 -61.14 10.14
C MET A 1 4.57 -60.10 10.05
N PRO A 2 5.81 -60.52 9.78
CA PRO A 2 7.01 -59.69 9.80
C PRO A 2 7.32 -59.04 8.44
N GLY A 3 8.08 -57.93 8.49
CA GLY A 3 9.16 -57.61 7.55
C GLY A 3 8.83 -57.21 6.11
N ALA A 4 9.20 -55.98 5.73
CA ALA A 4 9.85 -55.71 4.45
C ALA A 4 10.59 -54.36 4.51
N ALA A 5 11.90 -54.44 4.79
CA ALA A 5 12.84 -53.41 4.38
C ALA A 5 12.96 -53.44 2.84
N GLY A 6 12.82 -52.29 2.20
CA GLY A 6 13.05 -52.10 0.77
C GLY A 6 14.06 -50.99 0.54
N PHE A 7 15.30 -51.40 0.29
CA PHE A 7 16.45 -50.59 -0.09
C PHE A 7 16.32 -50.05 -1.53
N SER A 8 16.91 -48.86 -1.74
CA SER A 8 17.66 -48.46 -2.95
C SER A 8 16.90 -48.14 -4.25
N MET A 9 17.08 -46.93 -4.79
CA MET A 9 18.04 -46.74 -5.89
C MET A 9 18.30 -45.25 -6.20
N ASN A 10 19.56 -45.02 -6.52
CA ASN A 10 20.27 -43.78 -6.77
C ASN A 10 20.06 -43.26 -8.21
N LYS A 11 19.86 -41.94 -8.32
CA LYS A 11 20.18 -40.95 -9.38
C LYS A 11 20.37 -41.38 -10.84
N PRO A 12 20.04 -40.45 -11.76
CA PRO A 12 21.03 -39.99 -12.73
C PRO A 12 21.52 -38.59 -12.38
N VAL A 13 22.84 -38.51 -12.28
CA VAL A 13 23.66 -37.31 -12.41
C VAL A 13 23.44 -36.75 -13.83
N VAL A 14 23.08 -35.47 -13.92
CA VAL A 14 23.41 -34.63 -15.06
C VAL A 14 24.19 -33.45 -14.51
N GLY A 15 25.52 -33.57 -14.60
CA GLY A 15 26.42 -32.42 -14.56
C GLY A 15 26.39 -31.75 -15.92
N GLY A 16 26.42 -30.42 -15.95
CA GLY A 16 26.43 -29.70 -17.20
C GLY A 16 26.41 -28.18 -17.05
N VAL A 17 27.59 -27.63 -16.73
CA VAL A 17 28.08 -26.32 -17.15
C VAL A 17 27.45 -25.09 -16.50
N GLY A 18 28.28 -24.41 -15.71
CA GLY A 18 27.97 -23.14 -15.10
C GLY A 18 27.85 -22.01 -16.12
N SER A 19 26.81 -21.21 -15.96
CA SER A 19 26.85 -19.78 -16.27
C SER A 19 26.83 -19.05 -14.93
N ALA A 20 27.94 -18.38 -14.61
CA ALA A 20 28.02 -17.40 -13.54
C ALA A 20 27.07 -16.23 -13.88
N GLY A 21 25.79 -16.39 -13.52
CA GLY A 21 24.81 -15.32 -13.47
C GLY A 21 24.94 -14.60 -12.14
N ILE A 22 25.32 -13.34 -12.20
CA ILE A 22 25.48 -12.42 -11.08
C ILE A 22 24.26 -12.53 -10.15
N GLY A 23 24.50 -12.94 -8.91
CA GLY A 23 23.49 -13.02 -7.86
C GLY A 23 22.99 -11.62 -7.51
N ILE A 24 21.95 -11.18 -8.21
CA ILE A 24 21.10 -10.09 -7.73
C ILE A 24 20.30 -10.72 -6.58
N GLY A 25 20.77 -10.46 -5.36
CA GLY A 25 20.06 -10.87 -4.15
C GLY A 25 18.60 -10.44 -4.27
N ALA A 26 17.70 -11.42 -4.21
CA ALA A 26 16.28 -11.20 -4.04
C ALA A 26 16.05 -10.46 -2.72
N ARG A 27 16.19 -9.14 -2.76
CA ARG A 27 15.61 -8.26 -1.76
C ARG A 27 14.12 -8.51 -1.82
N SER A 28 13.57 -8.99 -0.71
CA SER A 28 12.14 -9.09 -0.47
C SER A 28 11.45 -7.80 -0.93
N ILE A 29 10.82 -7.82 -2.12
CA ILE A 29 9.93 -6.76 -2.60
C ILE A 29 8.55 -6.92 -1.94
N SER A 30 8.54 -7.25 -0.64
CA SER A 30 7.42 -6.87 0.21
C SER A 30 7.64 -5.39 0.51
N GLY A 31 7.29 -4.53 -0.45
CA GLY A 31 7.54 -3.09 -0.35
C GLY A 31 6.93 -2.51 0.93
N PRO A 32 7.50 -1.42 1.48
CA PRO A 32 6.99 -0.72 2.67
C PRO A 32 5.49 -0.38 2.58
N THR A 33 4.97 -0.25 1.35
CA THR A 33 3.57 0.00 1.01
C THR A 33 2.60 -1.13 1.40
N ALA A 34 3.01 -2.41 1.32
CA ALA A 34 2.13 -3.52 1.66
C ALA A 34 1.88 -3.61 3.19
N ALA A 35 2.92 -3.35 3.98
CA ALA A 35 2.80 -3.25 5.44
C ALA A 35 1.99 -2.01 5.85
N ALA A 36 2.18 -0.88 5.16
CA ALA A 36 1.41 0.34 5.39
C ALA A 36 -0.09 0.16 5.05
N ALA A 37 -0.40 -0.52 3.95
CA ALA A 37 -1.78 -0.83 3.55
C ALA A 37 -2.48 -1.75 4.56
N GLN A 38 -1.78 -2.77 5.08
CA GLN A 38 -2.31 -3.64 6.13
C GLN A 38 -2.54 -2.87 7.44
N ALA A 39 -1.63 -1.98 7.83
CA ALA A 39 -1.80 -1.12 9.00
C ALA A 39 -2.99 -0.16 8.84
N ALA A 40 -3.18 0.41 7.64
CA ALA A 40 -4.32 1.26 7.32
C ALA A 40 -5.66 0.50 7.41
N ALA A 41 -5.72 -0.73 6.87
CA ALA A 41 -6.91 -1.58 6.96
C ALA A 41 -7.25 -1.98 8.41
N GLN A 42 -6.24 -2.29 9.22
CA GLN A 42 -6.42 -2.56 10.65
C GLN A 42 -6.92 -1.32 11.40
N LYS A 43 -6.36 -0.14 11.09
CA LYS A 43 -6.80 1.14 11.65
C LYS A 43 -8.27 1.40 11.30
N GLN A 44 -8.66 1.22 10.04
CA GLN A 44 -10.05 1.40 9.60
C GLN A 44 -11.02 0.47 10.35
N LYS A 45 -10.65 -0.79 10.54
CA LYS A 45 -11.45 -1.74 11.32
C LYS A 45 -11.62 -1.29 12.78
N GLY A 46 -10.55 -0.80 13.41
CA GLY A 46 -10.60 -0.28 14.77
C GLY A 46 -11.50 0.95 14.90
N LEU A 47 -11.45 1.86 13.92
CA LEU A 47 -12.32 3.04 13.86
C LEU A 47 -13.81 2.65 13.76
N MET A 48 -14.17 1.66 12.94
CA MET A 48 -15.54 1.16 12.87
C MET A 48 -16.01 0.53 14.17
N GLN A 49 -15.20 -0.34 14.77
CA GLN A 49 -15.54 -0.99 16.03
C GLN A 49 -15.77 0.03 17.16
N ARG A 50 -14.97 1.09 17.19
CA ARG A 50 -15.15 2.20 18.13
C ARG A 50 -16.46 2.95 17.90
N ALA A 51 -16.80 3.24 16.64
CA ALA A 51 -18.08 3.86 16.29
C ALA A 51 -19.27 3.04 16.79
N ASP A 52 -19.27 1.74 16.49
CA ASP A 52 -20.34 0.82 16.91
C ASP A 52 -20.46 0.78 18.43
N THR A 53 -19.33 0.74 19.13
CA THR A 53 -19.30 0.74 20.60
C THR A 53 -19.88 2.02 21.18
N ASP A 54 -19.46 3.18 20.67
CA ASP A 54 -19.92 4.49 21.15
C ASP A 54 -21.40 4.71 20.85
N ILE A 55 -21.89 4.31 19.66
CA ILE A 55 -23.30 4.39 19.29
C ILE A 55 -24.16 3.51 20.21
N ASN A 56 -23.77 2.25 20.42
CA ASN A 56 -24.49 1.35 21.32
C ASN A 56 -24.50 1.89 22.75
N THR A 57 -23.38 2.45 23.21
CA THR A 57 -23.29 3.11 24.52
C THR A 57 -24.28 4.27 24.64
N ILE A 58 -24.39 5.12 23.61
CA ILE A 58 -25.38 6.22 23.60
C ILE A 58 -26.80 5.65 23.67
N LEU A 59 -27.14 4.69 22.83
CA LEU A 59 -28.49 4.11 22.76
C LEU A 59 -28.90 3.47 24.09
N ASP A 60 -28.01 2.68 24.69
CA ASP A 60 -28.27 2.02 25.96
C ASP A 60 -28.45 3.03 27.08
N ASN A 61 -27.51 3.97 27.25
CA ASN A 61 -27.62 4.97 28.32
C ASN A 61 -28.82 5.91 28.12
N PHE A 62 -29.14 6.28 26.89
CA PHE A 62 -30.33 7.10 26.59
C PHE A 62 -31.62 6.33 26.87
N SER A 63 -31.68 5.02 26.59
CA SER A 63 -32.80 4.16 26.98
C SER A 63 -33.01 4.14 28.50
N HIS A 64 -31.93 4.11 29.29
CA HIS A 64 -32.01 4.22 30.75
C HIS A 64 -32.54 5.59 31.21
N LEU A 65 -32.10 6.68 30.57
CA LEU A 65 -32.62 8.03 30.85
C LEU A 65 -34.12 8.13 30.58
N ILE A 66 -34.60 7.62 29.44
CA ILE A 66 -36.03 7.62 29.10
C ILE A 66 -36.84 6.80 30.11
N LYS A 67 -36.34 5.62 30.52
CA LYS A 67 -36.99 4.80 31.55
C LYS A 67 -37.07 5.52 32.90
N ALA A 68 -36.00 6.21 33.29
CA ALA A 68 -35.94 6.98 34.55
C ALA A 68 -36.74 8.30 34.52
N ALA A 69 -37.00 8.84 33.32
CA ALA A 69 -37.82 10.04 33.13
C ALA A 69 -39.33 9.74 33.10
N ARG A 70 -39.72 8.48 32.90
CA ARG A 70 -41.13 8.08 32.93
C ARG A 70 -41.68 8.32 34.34
N VAL A 71 -42.76 9.09 34.43
CA VAL A 71 -43.44 9.44 35.69
C VAL A 71 -43.85 8.16 36.41
N SER A 72 -43.25 7.90 37.57
CA SER A 72 -43.72 6.90 38.52
C SER A 72 -44.71 7.55 39.50
N ASP A 73 -45.73 6.80 39.94
CA ASP A 73 -46.76 7.25 40.88
C ASP A 73 -46.23 7.58 42.30
N ALA A 74 -44.93 7.41 42.54
CA ALA A 74 -44.31 7.71 43.82
C ALA A 74 -44.09 9.24 43.99
N PRO A 75 -44.58 9.86 45.08
CA PRO A 75 -44.59 11.31 45.26
C PRO A 75 -43.20 11.96 45.42
N PHE A 76 -42.14 11.16 45.59
CA PHE A 76 -40.76 11.64 45.73
C PHE A 76 -39.81 10.83 44.86
N ARG A 77 -38.96 11.51 44.06
CA ARG A 77 -37.86 10.89 43.33
C ARG A 77 -36.73 10.56 44.31
N ASN A 78 -36.24 9.32 44.28
CA ASN A 78 -35.14 8.88 45.14
C ASN A 78 -33.83 9.59 44.71
N SER A 79 -33.03 10.09 45.67
CA SER A 79 -31.73 10.72 45.39
C SER A 79 -30.77 9.79 44.64
N GLN A 80 -30.87 8.48 44.87
CA GLN A 80 -30.13 7.47 44.14
C GLN A 80 -30.52 7.40 42.65
N GLU A 81 -31.80 7.57 42.31
CA GLU A 81 -32.27 7.57 40.92
C GLU A 81 -31.82 8.84 40.19
N ALA A 82 -31.82 9.98 40.88
CA ALA A 82 -31.31 11.24 40.33
C ALA A 82 -29.81 11.12 40.00
N PHE A 83 -29.02 10.53 40.89
CA PHE A 83 -27.59 10.28 40.65
C PHE A 83 -27.35 9.29 39.50
N GLN A 84 -28.10 8.18 39.43
CA GLN A 84 -27.99 7.22 38.31
C GLN A 84 -28.30 7.89 36.97
N MET A 85 -29.33 8.74 36.93
CA MET A 85 -29.69 9.51 35.73
C MET A 85 -28.55 10.45 35.30
N GLU A 86 -27.87 11.11 36.25
CA GLU A 86 -26.70 11.96 35.97
C GLU A 86 -25.53 11.14 35.38
N ILE A 87 -25.26 9.95 35.92
CA ILE A 87 -24.23 9.05 35.40
C ILE A 87 -24.53 8.63 33.95
N HIS A 88 -25.77 8.24 33.66
CA HIS A 88 -26.16 7.87 32.30
C HIS A 88 -26.05 9.06 31.33
N ALA A 89 -26.46 10.26 31.74
CA ALA A 89 -26.30 11.47 30.93
C ALA A 89 -24.82 11.78 30.65
N SER A 90 -23.96 11.69 31.66
CA SER A 90 -22.52 11.87 31.52
C SER A 90 -21.90 10.87 30.52
N ARG A 91 -22.31 9.60 30.58
CA ARG A 91 -21.85 8.56 29.64
C ARG A 91 -22.30 8.81 28.20
N VAL A 92 -23.51 9.33 27.99
CA VAL A 92 -23.98 9.75 26.65
C VAL A 92 -23.10 10.86 26.09
N VAL A 93 -22.81 11.88 26.90
CA VAL A 93 -21.94 13.00 26.48
C VAL A 93 -20.52 12.51 26.19
N GLN A 94 -19.98 11.61 27.01
CA GLN A 94 -18.65 11.04 26.81
C GLN A 94 -18.55 10.22 25.51
N ALA A 95 -19.55 9.39 25.22
CA ALA A 95 -19.60 8.62 23.98
C ALA A 95 -19.75 9.54 22.75
N ALA A 96 -20.55 10.60 22.86
CA ALA A 96 -20.67 11.61 21.79
C ALA A 96 -19.35 12.35 21.53
N ASP A 97 -18.60 12.72 22.57
CA ASP A 97 -17.27 13.32 22.43
C ASP A 97 -16.26 12.33 21.79
N SER A 98 -16.33 11.05 22.15
CA SER A 98 -15.53 9.99 21.50
C SER A 98 -15.86 9.88 20.01
N LEU A 99 -17.13 9.97 19.61
CA LEU A 99 -17.52 10.01 18.19
C LEU A 99 -16.99 11.26 17.48
N LEU A 100 -16.97 12.43 18.11
CA LEU A 100 -16.37 13.63 17.51
C LEU A 100 -14.86 13.46 17.27
N LYS A 101 -14.15 12.86 18.22
CA LYS A 101 -12.73 12.50 18.07
C LYS A 101 -12.53 11.51 16.93
N LEU A 102 -13.38 10.48 16.85
CA LEU A 102 -13.36 9.52 15.76
C LEU A 102 -13.53 10.19 14.38
N VAL A 103 -14.48 11.12 14.25
CA VAL A 103 -14.69 11.89 13.02
C VAL A 103 -13.45 12.72 12.66
N SER A 104 -12.78 13.30 13.66
CA SER A 104 -11.52 14.03 13.45
C SER A 104 -10.41 13.10 12.94
N GLU A 105 -10.24 11.93 13.55
CA GLU A 105 -9.26 10.91 13.13
C GLU A 105 -9.54 10.39 11.70
N LEU A 106 -10.82 10.24 11.33
CA LEU A 106 -11.25 9.84 9.99
C LEU A 106 -10.93 10.92 8.95
N LYS A 107 -11.23 12.20 9.24
CA LYS A 107 -10.87 13.33 8.37
C LYS A 107 -9.36 13.40 8.16
N GLN A 108 -8.59 13.24 9.23
CA GLN A 108 -7.14 13.20 9.15
C GLN A 108 -6.66 12.05 8.25
N THR A 109 -7.21 10.85 8.43
CA THR A 109 -6.84 9.67 7.63
C THR A 109 -7.18 9.84 6.15
N ALA A 110 -8.34 10.42 5.81
CA ALA A 110 -8.73 10.69 4.42
C ALA A 110 -7.74 11.66 3.75
N VAL A 111 -7.40 12.77 4.41
CA VAL A 111 -6.44 13.75 3.88
C VAL A 111 -5.06 13.14 3.63
N PHE A 112 -4.53 12.35 4.57
CA PHE A 112 -3.23 11.69 4.38
C PHE A 112 -3.25 10.56 3.36
N SER A 113 -4.39 9.88 3.19
CA SER A 113 -4.56 8.86 2.16
C SER A 113 -4.46 9.45 0.75
N ASP A 114 -5.07 10.61 0.52
CA ASP A 114 -5.00 11.30 -0.77
C ASP A 114 -3.55 11.69 -1.11
N PHE A 115 -2.77 12.14 -0.13
CA PHE A 115 -1.34 12.44 -0.33
C PHE A 115 -0.50 11.19 -0.61
N ALA A 116 -0.75 10.08 0.10
CA ALA A 116 -0.03 8.84 -0.14
C ALA A 116 -0.30 8.30 -1.56
N SER A 117 -1.56 8.33 -2.00
CA SER A 117 -1.94 7.94 -3.36
C SER A 117 -1.35 8.86 -4.42
N LEU A 118 -1.34 10.18 -4.17
CA LEU A 118 -0.70 11.14 -5.08
C LEU A 118 0.81 10.91 -5.16
N ASN A 119 1.47 10.62 -4.04
CA ASN A 119 2.91 10.32 -4.01
C ASN A 119 3.23 9.06 -4.82
N GLU A 120 2.44 8.00 -4.67
CA GLU A 120 2.58 6.77 -5.48
C GLU A 120 2.42 7.06 -6.98
N HIS A 121 1.43 7.89 -7.34
CA HIS A 121 1.22 8.31 -8.73
C HIS A 121 2.42 9.10 -9.27
N VAL A 122 2.99 10.01 -8.47
CA VAL A 122 4.19 10.78 -8.85
C VAL A 122 5.40 9.86 -9.02
N GLU A 123 5.64 8.94 -8.10
CA GLU A 123 6.74 7.96 -8.20
C GLU A 123 6.59 7.09 -9.46
N GLN A 124 5.38 6.65 -9.79
CA GLN A 124 5.11 5.90 -11.02
C GLN A 124 5.41 6.72 -12.28
N HIS A 125 5.04 8.00 -12.30
CA HIS A 125 5.37 8.87 -13.44
C HIS A 125 6.86 9.14 -13.57
N VAL A 126 7.58 9.31 -12.46
CA VAL A 126 9.04 9.46 -12.48
C VAL A 126 9.68 8.22 -13.11
N ALA A 127 9.30 7.02 -12.66
CA ALA A 127 9.81 5.78 -13.22
C ALA A 127 9.49 5.63 -14.73
N ASN A 128 8.29 6.03 -15.15
CA ASN A 128 7.92 6.02 -16.57
C ASN A 128 8.76 7.00 -17.40
N PHE A 129 9.04 8.20 -16.88
CA PHE A 129 9.87 9.17 -17.57
C PHE A 129 11.33 8.73 -17.64
N GLU A 130 11.85 8.11 -16.59
CA GLU A 130 13.19 7.50 -16.60
C GLU A 130 13.27 6.42 -17.67
N HIS A 131 12.31 5.49 -17.73
CA HIS A 131 12.25 4.47 -18.78
C HIS A 131 12.18 5.08 -20.19
N GLN A 132 11.34 6.09 -20.38
CA GLN A 132 11.22 6.76 -21.67
C GLN A 132 12.51 7.49 -22.07
N SER A 133 13.21 8.08 -21.11
CA SER A 133 14.53 8.68 -21.32
C SER A 133 15.54 7.64 -21.77
N GLU A 134 15.62 6.50 -21.06
CA GLU A 134 16.52 5.39 -21.40
C GLU A 134 16.23 4.83 -22.80
N GLU A 135 14.96 4.62 -23.16
CA GLU A 135 14.59 4.18 -24.51
C GLU A 135 14.99 5.19 -25.59
N THR A 136 14.82 6.49 -25.30
CA THR A 136 15.19 7.56 -26.23
C THR A 136 16.71 7.61 -26.42
N ASP A 137 17.48 7.49 -25.33
CA ASP A 137 18.95 7.48 -25.37
C ASP A 137 19.47 6.25 -26.14
N HIS A 138 18.86 5.08 -25.93
CA HIS A 138 19.19 3.88 -26.68
C HIS A 138 18.91 4.04 -28.18
N LEU A 139 17.77 4.63 -28.54
CA LEU A 139 17.42 4.90 -29.94
C LEU A 139 18.40 5.88 -30.58
N LEU A 140 18.75 6.97 -29.89
CA LEU A 140 19.72 7.96 -30.36
C LEU A 140 21.10 7.33 -30.58
N SER A 141 21.55 6.46 -29.66
CA SER A 141 22.80 5.72 -29.79
C SER A 141 22.80 4.84 -31.04
N THR A 142 21.73 4.08 -31.25
CA THR A 142 21.56 3.20 -32.42
C THR A 142 21.58 3.97 -33.73
N ILE A 143 20.84 5.10 -33.80
CA ILE A 143 20.83 5.97 -34.98
C ILE A 143 22.21 6.57 -35.22
N GLY A 144 22.89 7.02 -34.16
CA GLY A 144 24.25 7.55 -34.23
C GLY A 144 25.23 6.55 -34.84
N GLU A 145 25.15 5.27 -34.44
CA GLU A 145 25.99 4.21 -34.99
C GLU A 145 25.66 3.90 -36.47
N HIS A 146 24.38 3.88 -36.84
CA HIS A 146 23.95 3.72 -38.24
C HIS A 146 24.44 4.87 -39.14
N VAL A 147 24.38 6.11 -38.63
CA VAL A 147 24.88 7.29 -39.36
C VAL A 147 26.39 7.23 -39.51
N ALA A 148 27.13 6.87 -38.45
CA ALA A 148 28.59 6.75 -38.50
C ALA A 148 29.05 5.65 -39.47
N THR A 149 28.39 4.50 -39.47
CA THR A 149 28.65 3.41 -40.42
C THR A 149 28.36 3.83 -41.87
N SER A 150 27.20 4.44 -42.12
CA SER A 150 26.83 4.95 -43.45
C SER A 150 27.83 5.99 -43.98
N LEU A 151 28.29 6.90 -43.12
CA LEU A 151 29.31 7.91 -43.47
C LEU A 151 30.64 7.27 -43.84
N LYS A 152 31.09 6.27 -43.06
CA LYS A 152 32.33 5.53 -43.32
C LYS A 152 32.27 4.76 -44.63
N GLU A 153 31.13 4.15 -44.94
CA GLU A 153 30.90 3.48 -46.22
C GLU A 153 30.96 4.48 -47.39
N LEU A 154 30.31 5.64 -47.24
CA LEU A 154 30.34 6.69 -48.25
C LEU A 154 31.76 7.25 -48.47
N GLU A 155 32.51 7.48 -47.41
CA GLU A 155 33.91 7.90 -47.45
C GLU A 155 34.78 6.86 -48.18
N SER A 156 34.59 5.57 -47.87
CA SER A 156 35.29 4.48 -48.54
C SER A 156 34.96 4.42 -50.04
N HIS A 157 33.68 4.58 -50.41
CA HIS A 157 33.25 4.66 -51.80
C HIS A 157 33.86 5.86 -52.53
N TYR A 158 33.95 7.01 -51.88
CA TYR A 158 34.59 8.20 -52.44
C TYR A 158 36.08 7.95 -52.75
N TYR A 159 36.84 7.43 -51.78
CA TYR A 159 38.28 7.16 -51.96
C TYR A 159 38.60 5.95 -52.86
N SER A 160 37.68 5.00 -53.02
CA SER A 160 37.82 3.89 -53.97
C SER A 160 37.35 4.22 -55.38
N SER A 161 36.60 5.32 -55.57
CA SER A 161 36.17 5.77 -56.89
C SER A 161 37.32 6.38 -57.69
N VAL A 162 37.28 6.18 -59.02
CA VAL A 162 38.35 6.54 -59.98
C VAL A 162 38.51 8.06 -60.17
N TYR A 163 37.76 8.90 -59.46
CA TYR A 163 37.76 10.37 -59.63
C TYR A 163 38.77 11.12 -58.76
N ARG A 164 39.75 10.44 -58.17
CA ARG A 164 40.96 11.14 -57.69
C ARG A 164 41.79 11.54 -58.91
N THR A 165 41.45 12.67 -59.53
CA THR A 165 42.43 13.45 -60.32
C THR A 165 43.56 13.81 -59.36
N PRO A 166 44.77 13.26 -59.54
CA PRO A 166 45.93 13.78 -58.84
C PRO A 166 46.26 15.16 -59.43
N GLU A 167 46.41 16.17 -58.58
CA GLU A 167 47.33 17.28 -58.92
C GLU A 167 48.75 16.73 -59.01
#